data_AF-A0A0D0E3W0-F1
#
_entry.id   AF-A0A0D0E3W0-F1
#
_cell.length_a   1.000
_cell.length_b   1.000
_cell.length_c   1.000
_cell.angle_alpha   90.00
_cell.angle_beta   90.00
_cell.angle_gamma   90.00
#
_symmetry.space_group_name_H-M   'P 1'
#
loop_
_entity.id
_entity.type
_entity.pdbx_description
1 polymer ?
#
loop_
_entity_poly.entity_id
_entity_poly.type
_entity_poly.pdbx_seq_one_letter_code
_entity_poly.pdbx_strand_id
1 'polypeptide(L)'
;MLFHGRLGKAQITDVKECITGCQAAVKDLYEKLSTRIVARMANNFKEMHARVKETQEDAKQRDAKQLSDEMRQWLKPYNTSTNHKAARDTHVKGSGSWCPEDERFQKWLNEPGTTLWISAGREHPLDCLVRTFYYMRDHTDPWGSTCGCAYFYLDARKSGGAPQEFETLLRTVLVQLCSNQANIPAVLKHLYGVDRNDHPEPTLSQIRTVEEVVDEVYILIDAVEESNSQGELLDWMNSLQSTTLRLHLLVTSRPERIIEERMAKSRHARISLTSDVLDNDIKAYVNEHVNASTDLKLLMTEEMKKKLRVKGDGM
;
A
#
# COMPACT_ATOMS: atom_id res chain seq x y z
N MET A 1 -104.95 0.43 -20.15
CA MET A 1 -103.74 -0.44 -20.22
C MET A 1 -102.44 0.26 -20.63
N LEU A 2 -102.45 1.47 -21.22
CA LEU A 2 -101.23 2.11 -21.76
C LEU A 2 -100.29 2.79 -20.72
N PHE A 3 -100.78 3.18 -19.53
CA PHE A 3 -99.99 3.90 -18.53
C PHE A 3 -99.04 3.01 -17.70
N HIS A 4 -99.46 1.78 -17.37
CA HIS A 4 -98.62 0.85 -16.61
C HIS A 4 -97.41 0.33 -17.42
N GLY A 5 -97.54 0.21 -18.75
CA GLY A 5 -96.45 -0.21 -19.62
C GLY A 5 -95.35 0.84 -19.83
N ARG A 6 -95.66 2.13 -19.69
CA ARG A 6 -94.65 3.22 -19.77
C ARG A 6 -93.87 3.40 -18.47
N LEU A 7 -94.53 3.26 -17.31
CA LEU A 7 -93.88 3.35 -16.00
C LEU A 7 -92.88 2.19 -15.78
N GLY A 8 -93.27 0.97 -16.15
CA GLY A 8 -92.39 -0.21 -16.07
C GLY A 8 -91.19 -0.13 -17.03
N LYS A 9 -91.36 0.45 -18.23
CA LYS A 9 -90.22 0.68 -19.15
C LYS A 9 -89.23 1.69 -18.59
N ALA A 10 -89.70 2.81 -18.01
CA ALA A 10 -88.82 3.82 -17.42
C ALA A 10 -88.02 3.26 -16.22
N GLN A 11 -88.66 2.50 -15.33
CA GLN A 11 -87.98 1.82 -14.22
C GLN A 11 -86.96 0.77 -14.69
N ILE A 12 -87.25 0.01 -15.76
CA ILE A 12 -86.30 -0.94 -16.34
C ILE A 12 -85.09 -0.23 -16.97
N THR A 13 -85.30 0.93 -17.60
CA THR A 13 -84.19 1.73 -18.17
C THR A 13 -83.27 2.28 -17.07
N ASP A 14 -83.85 2.81 -15.98
CA ASP A 14 -83.12 3.34 -14.82
C ASP A 14 -82.29 2.26 -14.11
N VAL A 15 -82.87 1.05 -13.95
CA VAL A 15 -82.15 -0.12 -13.42
C VAL A 15 -81.00 -0.54 -14.35
N LYS A 16 -81.20 -0.50 -15.68
CA LYS A 16 -80.12 -0.81 -16.64
C LYS A 16 -78.98 0.20 -16.57
N GLU A 17 -79.28 1.50 -16.51
CA GLU A 17 -78.25 2.53 -16.35
C GLU A 17 -77.47 2.35 -15.05
N CYS A 18 -78.16 2.05 -13.95
CA CYS A 18 -77.54 1.76 -12.66
C CYS A 18 -76.62 0.52 -12.71
N ILE A 19 -77.05 -0.57 -13.35
CA ILE A 19 -76.22 -1.77 -13.57
C ILE A 19 -74.96 -1.41 -14.39
N THR A 20 -75.13 -0.61 -15.44
CA THR A 20 -74.02 -0.22 -16.32
C THR A 20 -73.01 0.66 -15.57
N GLY A 21 -73.49 1.60 -14.74
CA GLY A 21 -72.66 2.42 -13.86
C GLY A 21 -71.90 1.60 -12.82
N CYS A 22 -72.55 0.62 -12.19
CA CYS A 22 -71.91 -0.33 -11.28
C CYS A 22 -70.84 -1.18 -11.98
N GLN A 23 -71.11 -1.68 -13.19
CA GLN A 23 -70.14 -2.44 -13.98
C GLN A 23 -68.89 -1.60 -14.32
N ALA A 24 -69.08 -0.34 -14.72
CA ALA A 24 -67.98 0.58 -14.98
C ALA A 24 -67.15 0.87 -13.72
N ALA A 25 -67.80 1.10 -12.57
CA ALA A 25 -67.13 1.34 -11.30
C ALA A 25 -66.33 0.11 -10.82
N VAL A 26 -66.87 -1.10 -10.96
CA VAL A 26 -66.16 -2.34 -10.63
C VAL A 26 -64.94 -2.53 -11.53
N LYS A 27 -65.06 -2.22 -12.83
CA LYS A 27 -63.93 -2.30 -13.77
C LYS A 27 -62.82 -1.29 -13.42
N ASP A 28 -63.18 -0.04 -13.14
CA ASP A 28 -62.23 1.00 -12.71
C ASP A 28 -61.54 0.62 -11.38
N LEU A 29 -62.29 0.10 -10.41
CA LEU A 29 -61.72 -0.40 -9.15
C LEU A 29 -60.75 -1.56 -9.39
N TYR A 30 -61.08 -2.50 -10.28
CA TYR A 30 -60.20 -3.60 -10.63
C TYR A 30 -58.91 -3.12 -11.31
N GLU A 31 -59.00 -2.21 -12.28
CA GLU A 31 -57.83 -1.63 -12.97
C GLU A 31 -56.92 -0.85 -12.00
N LYS A 32 -57.50 -0.03 -11.11
CA LYS A 32 -56.77 0.69 -10.06
C LYS A 32 -56.10 -0.27 -9.08
N LEU A 33 -56.81 -1.30 -8.62
CA LEU A 33 -56.25 -2.31 -7.72
C LEU A 33 -55.10 -3.07 -8.39
N SER A 34 -55.29 -3.51 -9.63
CA SER A 34 -54.27 -4.20 -10.44
C SER A 34 -53.02 -3.33 -10.59
N THR A 35 -53.17 -2.06 -10.96
CA THR A 35 -52.06 -1.12 -11.09
C THR A 35 -51.31 -0.93 -9.77
N ARG A 36 -52.04 -0.78 -8.64
CA ARG A 36 -51.41 -0.65 -7.31
C ARG A 36 -50.66 -1.91 -6.89
N ILE A 37 -51.19 -3.09 -7.20
CA ILE A 37 -50.53 -4.38 -6.92
C ILE A 37 -49.24 -4.48 -7.73
N VAL A 38 -49.28 -4.21 -9.04
CA VAL A 38 -48.11 -4.24 -9.91
C VAL A 38 -47.05 -3.24 -9.45
N ALA A 39 -47.44 -2.00 -9.13
CA ALA A 39 -46.52 -0.98 -8.63
C ALA A 39 -45.86 -1.38 -7.31
N ARG A 40 -46.63 -1.96 -6.37
CA ARG A 40 -46.10 -2.45 -5.10
C ARG A 40 -45.14 -3.62 -5.30
N MET A 41 -45.47 -4.58 -6.17
CA MET A 41 -44.58 -5.69 -6.51
C MET A 41 -43.29 -5.20 -7.17
N ALA A 42 -43.37 -4.23 -8.07
CA ALA A 42 -42.20 -3.65 -8.73
C ALA A 42 -41.28 -2.94 -7.72
N ASN A 43 -41.82 -2.19 -6.76
CA ASN A 43 -41.01 -1.56 -5.70
C ASN A 43 -40.36 -2.61 -4.79
N ASN A 44 -41.13 -3.60 -4.33
CA ASN A 44 -40.59 -4.69 -3.52
C ASN A 44 -39.46 -5.44 -4.26
N PHE A 45 -39.63 -5.68 -5.57
CA PHE A 45 -38.62 -6.34 -6.39
C PHE A 45 -37.35 -5.49 -6.52
N LYS A 46 -37.48 -4.16 -6.70
CA LYS A 46 -36.33 -3.25 -6.71
C LYS A 46 -35.57 -3.25 -5.38
N GLU A 47 -36.27 -3.19 -4.26
CA GLU A 47 -35.67 -3.24 -2.92
C GLU A 47 -34.98 -4.58 -2.69
N MET A 48 -35.64 -5.69 -3.02
CA MET A 48 -35.07 -7.03 -2.91
C MET A 48 -33.81 -7.18 -3.77
N HIS A 49 -33.84 -6.70 -5.02
CA HIS A 49 -32.70 -6.74 -5.91
C HIS A 49 -31.53 -5.88 -5.40
N ALA A 50 -31.80 -4.72 -4.81
CA ALA A 50 -30.77 -3.90 -4.16
C ALA A 50 -30.11 -4.63 -2.98
N ARG A 51 -30.91 -5.26 -2.10
CA ARG A 51 -30.40 -6.05 -0.96
C ARG A 51 -29.61 -7.27 -1.41
N VAL A 52 -30.04 -7.95 -2.48
CA VAL A 52 -29.30 -9.09 -3.06
C VAL A 52 -27.95 -8.62 -3.62
N LYS A 53 -27.90 -7.49 -4.33
CA LYS A 53 -26.64 -6.90 -4.81
C LYS A 53 -25.68 -6.54 -3.69
N GLU A 54 -26.18 -5.91 -2.62
CA GLU A 54 -25.40 -5.57 -1.43
C GLU A 54 -24.84 -6.83 -0.76
N THR A 55 -25.68 -7.85 -0.52
CA THR A 55 -25.24 -9.12 0.07
C THR A 55 -24.20 -9.83 -0.79
N GLN A 56 -24.33 -9.77 -2.12
CA GLN A 56 -23.38 -10.35 -3.04
C GLN A 56 -22.02 -9.63 -3.00
N GLU A 57 -22.01 -8.31 -2.87
CA GLU A 57 -20.78 -7.54 -2.77
C GLU A 57 -20.08 -7.76 -1.44
N ASP A 58 -20.83 -7.81 -0.34
CA ASP A 58 -20.32 -8.18 0.99
C ASP A 58 -19.68 -9.58 0.99
N ALA A 59 -20.32 -10.55 0.31
CA ALA A 59 -19.78 -11.90 0.18
C ALA A 59 -18.43 -11.89 -0.58
N LYS A 60 -18.34 -11.19 -1.71
CA LYS A 60 -17.08 -11.06 -2.45
C LYS A 60 -15.98 -10.39 -1.63
N GLN A 61 -16.30 -9.35 -0.86
CA GLN A 61 -15.32 -8.68 -0.01
C GLN A 61 -14.81 -9.61 1.10
N ARG A 62 -15.69 -10.42 1.70
CA ARG A 62 -15.30 -11.44 2.68
C ARG A 62 -14.39 -12.50 2.06
N ASP A 63 -14.74 -13.03 0.90
CA ASP A 63 -13.93 -14.02 0.19
C ASP A 63 -12.55 -13.46 -0.19
N ALA A 64 -12.50 -12.21 -0.68
CA ALA A 64 -11.25 -11.54 -1.01
C ALA A 64 -10.36 -11.32 0.22
N LYS A 65 -10.96 -10.90 1.35
CA LYS A 65 -10.25 -10.74 2.61
C LYS A 65 -9.71 -12.07 3.15
N GLN A 66 -10.54 -13.11 3.13
CA GLN A 66 -10.13 -14.44 3.56
C GLN A 66 -8.95 -14.96 2.73
N LEU A 67 -9.02 -14.85 1.40
CA LEU A 67 -7.92 -15.24 0.52
C LEU A 67 -6.65 -14.42 0.82
N SER A 68 -6.78 -13.13 1.11
CA SER A 68 -5.65 -12.27 1.47
C SER A 68 -4.99 -12.73 2.77
N ASP A 69 -5.79 -13.08 3.79
CA ASP A 69 -5.30 -13.58 5.07
C ASP A 69 -4.61 -14.95 4.91
N GLU A 70 -5.19 -15.86 4.12
CA GLU A 70 -4.61 -17.16 3.79
C GLU A 70 -3.26 -17.01 3.07
N MET A 71 -3.19 -16.13 2.07
CA MET A 71 -1.95 -15.86 1.34
C MET A 71 -0.89 -15.19 2.21
N ARG A 72 -1.29 -14.25 3.08
CA ARG A 72 -0.38 -13.65 4.06
C ARG A 72 0.18 -14.70 5.02
N GLN A 73 -0.65 -15.65 5.46
CA GLN A 73 -0.23 -16.75 6.31
C GLN A 73 0.72 -17.72 5.59
N TRP A 74 0.47 -17.98 4.30
CA TRP A 74 1.34 -18.82 3.47
C TRP A 74 2.69 -18.17 3.18
N LEU A 75 2.71 -16.87 2.83
CA LEU A 75 3.94 -16.12 2.57
C LEU A 75 4.78 -15.88 3.83
N LYS A 76 4.18 -15.91 5.03
CA LYS A 76 4.85 -15.67 6.33
C LYS A 76 5.83 -14.47 6.31
N PRO A 77 5.34 -13.25 6.01
CA PRO A 77 6.19 -12.07 5.93
C PRO A 77 6.79 -11.71 7.30
N TYR A 78 7.96 -11.06 7.29
CA TYR A 78 8.54 -10.46 8.46
C TYR A 78 7.73 -9.23 8.89
N ASN A 79 7.61 -9.02 10.21
CA ASN A 79 6.96 -7.85 10.74
C ASN A 79 7.91 -6.63 10.76
N THR A 80 7.93 -5.89 9.65
CA THR A 80 8.75 -4.68 9.49
C THR A 80 8.34 -3.52 10.38
N SER A 81 7.13 -3.53 10.97
CA SER A 81 6.65 -2.45 11.84
C SER A 81 7.52 -2.26 13.08
N THR A 82 8.15 -3.32 13.59
CA THR A 82 9.07 -3.24 14.73
C THR A 82 10.33 -2.46 14.36
N ASN A 83 10.88 -2.68 13.16
CA ASN A 83 12.07 -1.98 12.67
C ASN A 83 11.72 -0.53 12.33
N HIS A 84 10.59 -0.31 11.65
CA HIS A 84 10.11 1.03 11.35
C HIS A 84 9.85 1.85 12.62
N LYS A 85 9.24 1.24 13.65
CA LYS A 85 9.07 1.86 14.96
C LYS A 85 10.41 2.20 15.59
N ALA A 86 11.36 1.27 15.62
CA ALA A 86 12.68 1.53 16.19
C ALA A 86 13.39 2.68 15.46
N ALA A 87 13.40 2.67 14.13
CA ALA A 87 13.99 3.74 13.31
C ALA A 87 13.31 5.09 13.60
N ARG A 88 11.97 5.12 13.65
CA ARG A 88 11.20 6.32 13.96
C ARG A 88 11.43 6.83 15.38
N ASP A 89 11.57 5.93 16.36
CA ASP A 89 11.77 6.30 17.76
C ASP A 89 13.20 6.84 17.99
N THR A 90 14.16 6.49 17.11
CA THR A 90 15.52 7.07 17.08
C THR A 90 15.66 8.28 16.15
N HIS A 91 14.61 8.63 15.42
CA HIS A 91 14.64 9.71 14.43
C HIS A 91 14.72 11.08 15.09
N VAL A 92 15.68 11.89 14.68
CA VAL A 92 15.87 13.25 15.18
C VAL A 92 14.99 14.22 14.43
N LYS A 93 14.19 15.02 15.14
CA LYS A 93 13.25 15.93 14.48
C LYS A 93 14.00 16.93 13.58
N GLY A 94 13.71 16.88 12.29
CA GLY A 94 14.29 17.77 11.28
C GLY A 94 15.44 17.15 10.49
N SER A 95 15.93 15.96 10.87
CA SER A 95 16.87 15.20 10.06
C SER A 95 16.23 14.76 8.73
N GLY A 96 17.03 14.67 7.67
CA GLY A 96 16.54 14.36 6.33
C GLY A 96 15.75 15.49 5.66
N SER A 97 15.85 16.73 6.17
CA SER A 97 15.21 17.91 5.55
C SER A 97 15.77 18.25 4.17
N TRP A 98 17.00 17.83 3.89
CA TRP A 98 17.64 17.95 2.58
C TRP A 98 16.99 17.05 1.51
N CYS A 99 16.35 15.94 1.87
CA CYS A 99 15.78 14.98 0.91
C CYS A 99 14.86 15.62 -0.13
N PRO A 100 13.80 16.36 0.25
CA PRO A 100 12.90 16.98 -0.73
C PRO A 100 13.55 18.09 -1.56
N GLU A 101 14.66 18.67 -1.12
CA GLU A 101 15.39 19.72 -1.84
C GLU A 101 16.37 19.13 -2.87
N ASP A 102 16.73 17.85 -2.76
CA ASP A 102 17.65 17.19 -3.67
C ASP A 102 16.96 16.81 -4.99
N GLU A 103 17.49 17.32 -6.10
CA GLU A 103 16.94 17.06 -7.44
C GLU A 103 16.93 15.57 -7.81
N ARG A 104 17.91 14.78 -7.34
CA ARG A 104 17.98 13.34 -7.61
C ARG A 104 16.89 12.60 -6.86
N PHE A 105 16.58 13.03 -5.64
CA PHE A 105 15.46 12.51 -4.86
C PHE A 105 14.13 12.85 -5.55
N GLN A 106 13.95 14.09 -5.99
CA GLN A 106 12.74 14.49 -6.71
C GLN A 106 12.59 13.74 -8.04
N LYS A 107 13.67 13.51 -8.79
CA LYS A 107 13.62 12.66 -9.98
C LYS A 107 13.23 11.24 -9.64
N TRP A 108 13.82 10.67 -8.60
CA TRP A 108 13.43 9.34 -8.14
C TRP A 108 11.94 9.26 -7.77
N LEU A 109 11.41 10.31 -7.15
CA LEU A 109 10.01 10.33 -6.74
C LEU A 109 9.03 10.50 -7.91
N ASN A 110 9.42 11.19 -8.98
CA ASN A 110 8.47 11.60 -10.04
C ASN A 110 8.70 10.92 -11.40
N GLU A 111 9.89 10.37 -11.66
CA GLU A 111 10.22 9.73 -12.94
C GLU A 111 10.13 8.20 -12.82
N PRO A 112 9.33 7.53 -13.65
CA PRO A 112 9.14 6.07 -13.57
C PRO A 112 10.42 5.31 -13.87
N GLY A 113 10.59 4.16 -13.20
CA GLY A 113 11.70 3.24 -13.48
C GLY A 113 13.06 3.74 -12.99
N THR A 114 13.08 4.63 -12.00
CA THR A 114 14.31 5.24 -11.49
C THR A 114 14.80 4.55 -10.21
N THR A 115 16.12 4.46 -10.07
CA THR A 115 16.76 3.97 -8.84
C THR A 115 17.55 5.07 -8.17
N LEU A 116 17.39 5.20 -6.86
CA LEU A 116 18.17 6.09 -6.02
C LEU A 116 19.00 5.29 -5.02
N TRP A 117 20.30 5.54 -5.01
CA TRP A 117 21.21 5.01 -4.01
C TRP A 117 21.67 6.14 -3.08
N ILE A 118 21.34 6.04 -1.80
CA ILE A 118 21.84 6.94 -0.77
C ILE A 118 22.96 6.24 -0.02
N SER A 119 24.19 6.76 -0.14
CA SER A 119 25.35 6.17 0.53
C SER A 119 25.88 7.09 1.63
N ALA A 120 26.17 6.56 2.83
CA ALA A 120 26.85 7.32 3.88
C ALA A 120 28.01 6.54 4.50
N GLY A 121 29.02 7.26 4.98
CA GLY A 121 30.13 6.67 5.74
C GLY A 121 29.68 6.12 7.10
N ARG A 122 30.54 5.34 7.76
CA ARG A 122 30.26 4.75 9.09
C ARG A 122 29.91 5.78 10.16
N GLU A 123 30.36 7.01 9.98
CA GLU A 123 30.25 8.11 10.94
C GLU A 123 28.93 8.88 10.81
N HIS A 124 28.15 8.59 9.76
CA HIS A 124 26.91 9.26 9.46
C HIS A 124 25.72 8.32 9.66
N PRO A 125 24.82 8.58 10.62
CA PRO A 125 23.61 7.79 10.77
C PRO A 125 22.68 8.01 9.57
N LEU A 126 22.31 6.93 8.87
CA LEU A 126 21.30 6.94 7.80
C LEU A 126 19.87 7.02 8.37
N ASP A 127 19.59 8.05 9.16
CA ASP A 127 18.25 8.30 9.71
C ASP A 127 17.30 8.97 8.67
N CYS A 128 17.81 9.28 7.47
CA CYS A 128 17.03 9.88 6.39
C CYS A 128 15.90 8.97 5.85
N LEU A 129 15.93 7.67 6.13
CA LEU A 129 14.96 6.74 5.57
C LEU A 129 13.57 6.84 6.17
N VAL A 130 13.46 7.14 7.47
CA VAL A 130 12.15 7.34 8.09
C VAL A 130 11.43 8.48 7.39
N ARG A 131 12.14 9.61 7.21
CA ARG A 131 11.65 10.79 6.50
C ARG A 131 11.31 10.48 5.04
N THR A 132 12.22 9.82 4.34
CA THR A 132 12.04 9.37 2.95
C THR A 132 10.79 8.51 2.79
N PHE A 133 10.56 7.56 3.71
CA PHE A 133 9.37 6.72 3.72
C PHE A 133 8.09 7.54 3.85
N TYR A 134 8.05 8.55 4.72
CA TYR A 134 6.89 9.43 4.83
C TYR A 134 6.68 10.27 3.56
N TYR A 135 7.74 10.81 2.96
CA TYR A 135 7.63 11.55 1.68
C TYR A 135 7.11 10.67 0.54
N MET A 136 7.65 9.46 0.42
CA MET A 136 7.17 8.46 -0.53
C MET A 136 5.70 8.16 -0.29
N ARG A 137 5.31 7.88 0.96
CA ARG A 137 3.92 7.57 1.28
C ARG A 137 2.98 8.73 0.96
N ASP A 138 3.30 9.95 1.40
CA ASP A 138 2.50 11.14 1.11
C ASP A 138 2.36 11.39 -0.41
N HIS A 139 3.40 11.07 -1.20
CA HIS A 139 3.37 11.16 -2.65
C HIS A 139 2.47 10.10 -3.30
N THR A 140 2.49 8.88 -2.77
CA THR A 140 1.78 7.72 -3.35
C THR A 140 0.35 7.54 -2.84
N ASP A 141 0.01 8.08 -1.66
CA ASP A 141 -1.31 7.95 -1.03
C ASP A 141 -2.47 8.40 -1.96
N PRO A 142 -2.36 9.51 -2.73
CA PRO A 142 -3.40 9.91 -3.67
C PRO A 142 -3.67 8.90 -4.79
N TRP A 143 -2.72 8.00 -5.10
CA TRP A 143 -2.86 7.00 -6.16
C TRP A 143 -3.61 5.76 -5.66
N GLY A 144 -3.73 5.57 -4.34
CA GLY A 144 -4.47 4.47 -3.73
C GLY A 144 -4.02 3.12 -4.28
N SER A 145 -4.97 2.32 -4.78
CA SER A 145 -4.68 0.97 -5.28
C SER A 145 -3.92 0.90 -6.60
N THR A 146 -3.63 2.00 -7.30
CA THR A 146 -2.79 1.93 -8.51
C THR A 146 -1.29 1.98 -8.20
N CYS A 147 -0.92 2.19 -6.94
CA CYS A 147 0.47 2.26 -6.49
C CYS A 147 0.76 1.20 -5.42
N GLY A 148 1.85 0.45 -5.59
CA GLY A 148 2.36 -0.46 -4.59
C GLY A 148 3.54 0.15 -3.86
N CYS A 149 3.55 0.09 -2.52
CA CYS A 149 4.67 0.55 -1.71
C CYS A 149 5.16 -0.57 -0.80
N ALA A 150 6.48 -0.74 -0.72
CA ALA A 150 7.11 -1.68 0.19
C ALA A 150 8.39 -1.09 0.79
N TYR A 151 8.70 -1.51 2.01
CA TYR A 151 9.94 -1.16 2.67
C TYR A 151 10.50 -2.34 3.48
N PHE A 152 11.82 -2.41 3.58
CA PHE A 152 12.51 -3.40 4.39
C PHE A 152 13.74 -2.78 5.06
N TYR A 153 13.94 -3.08 6.33
CA TYR A 153 15.09 -2.64 7.11
C TYR A 153 15.98 -3.83 7.41
N LEU A 154 17.16 -3.91 6.78
CA LEU A 154 18.15 -4.92 7.12
C LEU A 154 18.80 -4.57 8.46
N ASP A 155 19.01 -5.57 9.32
CA ASP A 155 19.62 -5.39 10.64
C ASP A 155 20.34 -6.67 11.03
N ALA A 156 21.67 -6.71 10.83
CA ALA A 156 22.47 -7.91 11.06
C ALA A 156 22.34 -8.47 12.49
N ARG A 157 21.99 -7.62 13.48
CA ARG A 157 21.78 -8.04 14.88
C ARG A 157 20.52 -8.89 15.04
N LYS A 158 19.50 -8.65 14.21
CA LYS A 158 18.26 -9.44 14.18
C LYS A 158 18.36 -10.60 13.22
N SER A 159 19.22 -10.50 12.21
CA SER A 159 19.46 -11.58 11.25
C SER A 159 20.01 -12.81 11.96
N GLY A 160 20.81 -12.70 13.03
CA GLY A 160 21.11 -13.79 13.97
C GLY A 160 21.60 -15.12 13.35
N GLY A 161 22.09 -15.10 12.11
CA GLY A 161 22.42 -16.31 11.33
C GLY A 161 21.23 -17.03 10.67
N ALA A 162 20.06 -16.40 10.56
CA ALA A 162 18.88 -16.95 9.88
C ALA A 162 19.21 -17.20 8.40
N PRO A 163 19.14 -18.45 7.92
CA PRO A 163 19.63 -18.86 6.60
C PRO A 163 18.78 -18.37 5.40
N GLN A 164 17.73 -17.57 5.63
CA GLN A 164 16.74 -17.18 4.62
C GLN A 164 16.33 -15.69 4.69
N GLU A 165 17.26 -14.78 5.03
CA GLU A 165 16.99 -13.33 5.09
C GLU A 165 16.46 -12.80 3.76
N PHE A 166 17.11 -13.16 2.65
CA PHE A 166 16.70 -12.70 1.32
C PHE A 166 15.32 -13.21 0.93
N GLU A 167 15.00 -14.48 1.22
CA GLU A 167 13.63 -15.02 1.02
C GLU A 167 12.61 -14.27 1.87
N THR A 168 12.98 -13.93 3.10
CA THR A 168 12.14 -13.19 4.04
C THR A 168 11.87 -11.77 3.54
N LEU A 169 12.89 -11.07 3.04
CA LEU A 169 12.76 -9.76 2.41
C LEU A 169 11.76 -9.84 1.25
N LEU A 170 11.96 -10.80 0.38
CA LEU A 170 11.12 -11.05 -0.79
C LEU A 170 9.66 -11.30 -0.41
N ARG A 171 9.37 -12.26 0.47
CA ARG A 171 8.02 -12.55 1.01
C ARG A 171 7.38 -11.30 1.63
N THR A 172 8.18 -10.50 2.32
CA THR A 172 7.73 -9.28 3.00
C THR A 172 7.36 -8.16 2.02
N VAL A 173 8.21 -7.92 1.02
CA VAL A 173 7.95 -6.97 -0.07
C VAL A 173 6.67 -7.36 -0.79
N LEU A 174 6.50 -8.65 -1.13
CA LEU A 174 5.29 -9.14 -1.78
C LEU A 174 4.02 -8.79 -1.03
N VAL A 175 3.97 -9.13 0.26
CA VAL A 175 2.79 -8.86 1.08
C VAL A 175 2.52 -7.37 1.16
N GLN A 176 3.54 -6.52 1.31
CA GLN A 176 3.34 -5.06 1.37
C GLN A 176 2.78 -4.50 0.06
N LEU A 177 3.34 -4.89 -1.09
CA LEU A 177 2.84 -4.45 -2.40
C LEU A 177 1.38 -4.83 -2.64
N CYS A 178 0.91 -5.92 -2.03
CA CYS A 178 -0.46 -6.42 -2.20
C CYS A 178 -1.43 -5.89 -1.16
N SER A 179 -0.94 -5.46 0.01
CA SER A 179 -1.80 -5.07 1.14
C SER A 179 -2.62 -3.81 0.86
N ASN A 180 -2.15 -2.95 -0.06
CA ASN A 180 -2.83 -1.69 -0.43
C ASN A 180 -3.69 -1.82 -1.70
N GLN A 181 -3.76 -3.02 -2.28
CA GLN A 181 -4.51 -3.29 -3.50
C GLN A 181 -5.96 -3.60 -3.17
N ALA A 182 -6.91 -3.02 -3.91
CA ALA A 182 -8.34 -3.32 -3.76
C ALA A 182 -8.65 -4.81 -4.04
N ASN A 183 -7.82 -5.47 -4.85
CA ASN A 183 -7.90 -6.88 -5.15
C ASN A 183 -6.51 -7.52 -5.15
N ILE A 184 -6.44 -8.77 -4.72
CA ILE A 184 -5.21 -9.55 -4.84
C ILE A 184 -4.88 -9.73 -6.33
N PRO A 185 -3.64 -9.40 -6.75
CA PRO A 185 -3.19 -9.55 -8.13
C PRO A 185 -3.36 -10.99 -8.65
N ALA A 186 -3.75 -11.13 -9.91
CA ALA A 186 -4.02 -12.44 -10.52
C ALA A 186 -2.80 -13.37 -10.48
N VAL A 187 -1.59 -12.81 -10.69
CA VAL A 187 -0.31 -13.53 -10.61
C VAL A 187 -0.12 -14.20 -9.25
N LEU A 188 -0.48 -13.50 -8.18
CA LEU A 188 -0.34 -14.03 -6.82
C LEU A 188 -1.43 -15.04 -6.47
N LYS A 189 -2.65 -14.86 -6.99
CA LYS A 189 -3.70 -15.90 -6.89
C LYS A 189 -3.28 -17.17 -7.61
N HIS A 190 -2.70 -17.04 -8.79
CA HIS A 190 -2.16 -18.16 -9.56
C HIS A 190 -1.04 -18.85 -8.79
N LEU A 191 -0.07 -18.08 -8.29
CA LEU A 191 1.03 -18.60 -7.50
C LEU A 191 0.53 -19.39 -6.27
N TYR A 192 -0.39 -18.80 -5.50
CA TYR A 192 -0.98 -19.46 -4.35
C TYR A 192 -1.76 -20.73 -4.73
N GLY A 193 -2.52 -20.70 -5.83
CA GLY A 193 -3.34 -21.82 -6.28
C GLY A 193 -2.55 -23.02 -6.78
N VAL A 194 -1.42 -22.78 -7.46
CA VAL A 194 -0.56 -23.85 -8.01
C VAL A 194 0.24 -24.51 -6.89
N ASP A 195 0.84 -23.73 -6.00
CA ASP A 195 1.92 -24.21 -5.15
C ASP A 195 1.55 -24.45 -3.69
N ARG A 196 0.41 -23.96 -3.19
CA ARG A 196 0.08 -24.09 -1.75
C ARG A 196 0.01 -25.54 -1.25
N ASN A 197 -0.26 -26.50 -2.13
CA ASN A 197 -0.42 -27.91 -1.76
C ASN A 197 0.93 -28.65 -1.74
N ASP A 198 1.83 -28.33 -2.68
CA ASP A 198 3.13 -29.01 -2.84
C ASP A 198 4.28 -28.26 -2.15
N HIS A 199 4.11 -26.96 -1.91
CA HIS A 199 5.08 -26.06 -1.29
C HIS A 199 4.42 -25.24 -0.16
N PRO A 200 4.57 -25.68 1.11
CA PRO A 200 4.03 -24.92 2.24
C PRO A 200 4.70 -23.55 2.43
N GLU A 201 5.80 -23.27 1.73
CA GLU A 201 6.42 -21.94 1.61
C GLU A 201 6.80 -21.64 0.15
N PRO A 202 6.63 -20.39 -0.32
CA PRO A 202 6.97 -19.99 -1.68
C PRO A 202 8.48 -20.07 -1.93
N THR A 203 8.86 -20.55 -3.11
CA THR A 203 10.26 -20.56 -3.56
C THR A 203 10.72 -19.17 -4.02
N LEU A 204 12.03 -18.95 -3.99
CA LEU A 204 12.64 -17.70 -4.47
C LEU A 204 12.29 -17.34 -5.92
N SER A 205 12.23 -18.34 -6.82
CA SER A 205 11.87 -18.12 -8.23
C SER A 205 10.43 -17.64 -8.39
N GLN A 206 9.52 -18.18 -7.58
CA GLN A 206 8.10 -17.80 -7.54
C GLN A 206 7.87 -16.40 -7.00
N ILE A 207 8.72 -15.92 -6.09
CA ILE A 207 8.58 -14.57 -5.56
C ILE A 207 9.10 -13.51 -6.56
N ARG A 208 10.07 -13.90 -7.40
CA ARG A 208 10.65 -13.01 -8.42
C ARG A 208 9.70 -12.68 -9.58
N THR A 209 8.55 -13.35 -9.73
CA THR A 209 7.57 -13.09 -10.80
C THR A 209 6.60 -11.93 -10.51
N VAL A 210 6.76 -11.22 -9.39
CA VAL A 210 5.86 -10.12 -8.98
C VAL A 210 6.10 -8.80 -9.74
N GLU A 211 7.00 -8.82 -10.72
CA GLU A 211 7.25 -7.71 -11.65
C GLU A 211 5.99 -7.26 -12.43
N GLU A 212 4.91 -8.05 -12.42
CA GLU A 212 3.66 -7.80 -13.16
C GLU A 212 2.50 -7.20 -12.33
N VAL A 213 2.73 -6.84 -11.07
CA VAL A 213 1.63 -6.75 -10.08
C VAL A 213 0.99 -5.37 -9.90
N VAL A 214 1.66 -4.26 -10.23
CA VAL A 214 1.07 -2.90 -10.09
C VAL A 214 1.57 -1.93 -11.16
N ASP A 215 0.86 -0.81 -11.32
CA ASP A 215 1.24 0.21 -12.28
C ASP A 215 2.53 0.92 -11.85
N GLU A 216 2.59 1.48 -10.65
CA GLU A 216 3.81 2.11 -10.10
C GLU A 216 4.21 1.42 -8.79
N VAL A 217 5.48 1.02 -8.69
CA VAL A 217 6.03 0.29 -7.52
C VAL A 217 7.09 1.14 -6.84
N TYR A 218 6.96 1.39 -5.54
CA TYR A 218 8.03 1.97 -4.71
C TYR A 218 8.57 0.94 -3.74
N ILE A 219 9.88 0.72 -3.76
CA ILE A 219 10.57 -0.19 -2.84
C ILE A 219 11.70 0.55 -2.14
N LEU A 220 11.69 0.52 -0.80
CA LEU A 220 12.73 1.06 0.06
C LEU A 220 13.51 -0.07 0.74
N ILE A 221 14.83 -0.12 0.59
CA ILE A 221 15.67 -1.11 1.27
C ILE A 221 16.76 -0.39 2.06
N ASP A 222 16.73 -0.54 3.38
CA ASP A 222 17.73 0.05 4.28
C ASP A 222 18.92 -0.86 4.52
N ALA A 223 20.10 -0.27 4.62
CA ALA A 223 21.33 -0.88 5.14
C ALA A 223 21.74 -2.17 4.41
N VAL A 224 21.88 -2.10 3.08
CA VAL A 224 22.23 -3.27 2.25
C VAL A 224 23.53 -3.97 2.66
N GLU A 225 24.48 -3.26 3.27
CA GLU A 225 25.70 -3.86 3.84
C GLU A 225 25.44 -4.83 4.99
N GLU A 226 24.30 -4.73 5.66
CA GLU A 226 23.94 -5.60 6.79
C GLU A 226 23.32 -6.94 6.32
N SER A 227 23.15 -7.14 4.99
CA SER A 227 22.59 -8.38 4.47
C SER A 227 23.59 -9.54 4.48
N ASN A 228 23.14 -10.71 4.93
CA ASN A 228 23.94 -11.94 4.87
C ASN A 228 24.01 -12.57 3.46
N SER A 229 23.12 -12.15 2.55
CA SER A 229 23.03 -12.58 1.16
C SER A 229 23.22 -11.41 0.20
N GLN A 230 24.12 -10.48 0.54
CA GLN A 230 24.37 -9.22 -0.17
C GLN A 230 24.51 -9.38 -1.69
N GLY A 231 25.21 -10.41 -2.17
CA GLY A 231 25.38 -10.68 -3.60
C GLY A 231 24.05 -11.01 -4.31
N GLU A 232 23.24 -11.88 -3.72
CA GLU A 232 21.94 -12.29 -4.27
C GLU A 232 20.93 -11.12 -4.25
N LEU A 233 20.95 -10.32 -3.18
CA LEU A 233 20.12 -9.12 -3.05
C LEU A 233 20.44 -8.10 -4.14
N LEU A 234 21.72 -7.78 -4.34
CA LEU A 234 22.16 -6.83 -5.36
C LEU A 234 21.85 -7.33 -6.78
N ASP A 235 22.00 -8.62 -7.04
CA ASP A 235 21.66 -9.21 -8.34
C ASP A 235 20.14 -9.19 -8.60
N TRP A 236 19.34 -9.44 -7.58
CA TRP A 236 17.89 -9.30 -7.67
C TRP A 236 17.46 -7.85 -7.89
N MET A 237 18.03 -6.89 -7.18
CA MET A 237 17.75 -5.46 -7.38
C MET A 237 18.05 -5.03 -8.82
N ASN A 238 19.17 -5.49 -9.37
CA ASN A 238 19.55 -5.22 -10.75
C ASN A 238 18.59 -5.88 -11.75
N SER A 239 18.18 -7.13 -11.47
CA SER A 239 17.16 -7.84 -12.27
C SER A 239 15.85 -7.07 -12.29
N LEU A 240 15.34 -6.69 -11.12
CA LEU A 240 14.08 -5.95 -10.98
C LEU A 240 14.04 -4.68 -11.81
N GLN A 241 15.12 -3.89 -11.81
CA GLN A 241 15.20 -2.67 -12.61
C GLN A 241 15.16 -2.94 -14.12
N SER A 242 15.70 -4.08 -14.55
CA SER A 242 15.74 -4.44 -15.98
C SER A 242 14.41 -4.96 -16.52
N THR A 243 13.57 -5.50 -15.65
CA THR A 243 12.32 -6.17 -15.99
C THR A 243 11.08 -5.34 -15.67
N THR A 244 11.16 -4.45 -14.68
CA THR A 244 10.02 -3.67 -14.18
C THR A 244 10.14 -2.20 -14.58
N LEU A 245 9.42 -1.78 -15.63
CA LEU A 245 9.55 -0.45 -16.23
C LEU A 245 9.11 0.72 -15.32
N ARG A 246 8.29 0.46 -14.31
CA ARG A 246 7.69 1.45 -13.40
C ARG A 246 8.07 1.19 -11.94
N LEU A 247 9.31 0.73 -11.74
CA LEU A 247 9.88 0.50 -10.43
C LEU A 247 10.70 1.70 -9.97
N HIS A 248 10.34 2.24 -8.83
CA HIS A 248 11.06 3.23 -8.05
C HIS A 248 11.79 2.52 -6.91
N LEU A 249 13.08 2.22 -7.10
CA LEU A 249 13.88 1.55 -6.07
C LEU A 249 14.75 2.58 -5.34
N LEU A 250 14.62 2.64 -4.01
CA LEU A 250 15.54 3.41 -3.18
C LEU A 250 16.27 2.48 -2.23
N VAL A 251 17.58 2.54 -2.31
CA VAL A 251 18.47 1.70 -1.53
C VAL A 251 19.39 2.59 -0.71
N THR A 252 19.63 2.19 0.52
CA THR A 252 20.66 2.82 1.33
C THR A 252 21.76 1.83 1.67
N SER A 253 22.99 2.34 1.75
CA SER A 253 24.08 1.53 2.23
C SER A 253 25.30 2.33 2.67
N ARG A 254 26.27 1.63 3.26
CA ARG A 254 27.67 2.07 3.26
C ARG A 254 28.32 1.92 1.87
N PRO A 255 29.33 2.75 1.53
CA PRO A 255 30.07 2.64 0.28
C PRO A 255 31.09 1.49 0.34
N GLU A 256 30.62 0.27 0.59
CA GLU A 256 31.49 -0.91 0.58
C GLU A 256 31.75 -1.36 -0.86
N ARG A 257 32.99 -1.80 -1.14
CA ARG A 257 33.47 -2.12 -2.48
C ARG A 257 32.53 -3.01 -3.28
N ILE A 258 32.01 -4.07 -2.67
CA ILE A 258 31.08 -5.01 -3.34
C ILE A 258 29.77 -4.33 -3.76
N ILE A 259 29.24 -3.40 -2.96
CA ILE A 259 28.03 -2.64 -3.28
C ILE A 259 28.35 -1.66 -4.40
N GLU A 260 29.45 -0.92 -4.30
CA GLU A 260 29.83 0.05 -5.32
C GLU A 260 30.03 -0.62 -6.70
N GLU A 261 30.72 -1.76 -6.74
CA GLU A 261 30.97 -2.51 -7.97
C GLU A 261 29.68 -3.08 -8.59
N ARG A 262 28.68 -3.44 -7.79
CA ARG A 262 27.40 -4.00 -8.28
C ARG A 262 26.41 -2.92 -8.66
N MET A 263 26.32 -1.84 -7.88
CA MET A 263 25.47 -0.69 -8.18
C MET A 263 25.98 0.04 -9.43
N ALA A 264 27.29 0.10 -9.67
CA ALA A 264 27.86 0.66 -10.90
C ALA A 264 27.38 -0.03 -12.19
N LYS A 265 26.84 -1.26 -12.10
CA LYS A 265 26.29 -2.02 -13.23
C LYS A 265 24.83 -1.67 -13.53
N SER A 266 24.17 -0.89 -12.67
CA SER A 266 22.77 -0.52 -12.80
C SER A 266 22.59 0.99 -12.97
N ARG A 267 21.47 1.38 -13.60
CA ARG A 267 21.16 2.79 -13.83
C ARG A 267 20.56 3.38 -12.56
N HIS A 268 21.36 4.14 -11.82
CA HIS A 268 20.94 4.76 -10.58
C HIS A 268 21.47 6.20 -10.47
N ALA A 269 20.73 7.05 -9.77
CA ALA A 269 21.27 8.28 -9.21
C ALA A 269 21.89 7.96 -7.85
N ARG A 270 23.03 8.60 -7.51
CA ARG A 270 23.67 8.45 -6.21
C ARG A 270 23.63 9.76 -5.43
N ILE A 271 23.18 9.70 -4.18
CA ILE A 271 23.34 10.75 -3.18
C ILE A 271 24.37 10.26 -2.18
N SER A 272 25.57 10.85 -2.21
CA SER A 272 26.58 10.59 -1.19
C SER A 272 26.36 11.56 -0.05
N LEU A 273 25.98 11.06 1.12
CA LEU A 273 25.83 11.85 2.33
C LEU A 273 27.22 12.16 2.88
N THR A 274 27.72 13.33 2.51
CA THR A 274 28.92 13.93 3.07
C THR A 274 28.56 14.81 4.25
N SER A 275 29.56 15.16 5.05
CA SER A 275 29.44 16.13 6.13
C SER A 275 28.70 17.40 5.71
N ASP A 276 29.01 17.98 4.55
CA ASP A 276 28.37 19.22 4.09
C ASP A 276 26.84 19.10 3.92
N VAL A 277 26.36 17.94 3.47
CA VAL A 277 24.92 17.66 3.32
C VAL A 277 24.27 17.42 4.68
N LEU A 278 25.00 16.77 5.59
CA LEU A 278 24.49 16.35 6.89
C LEU A 278 24.81 17.30 8.04
N ASP A 279 25.51 18.41 7.82
CA ASP A 279 25.99 19.29 8.90
C ASP A 279 24.83 19.78 9.79
N ASN A 280 23.69 20.13 9.19
CA ASN A 280 22.48 20.49 9.93
C ASN A 280 21.88 19.30 10.70
N ASP A 281 21.87 18.11 10.11
CA ASP A 281 21.35 16.89 10.72
C ASP A 281 22.24 16.44 11.90
N ILE A 282 23.57 16.48 11.74
CA ILE A 282 24.55 16.18 12.79
C ILE A 282 24.43 17.21 13.93
N LYS A 283 24.29 18.50 13.60
CA LYS A 283 24.04 19.56 14.60
C LYS A 283 22.77 19.29 15.40
N ALA A 284 21.67 18.98 14.71
CA ALA A 284 20.39 18.67 15.35
C ALA A 284 20.52 17.45 16.26
N TYR A 285 21.15 16.37 15.78
CA TYR A 285 21.36 15.14 16.52
C TYR A 285 22.16 15.37 17.81
N VAL A 286 23.32 16.01 17.70
CA VAL A 286 24.17 16.32 18.86
C VAL A 286 23.41 17.19 19.86
N ASN A 287 22.70 18.22 19.39
CA ASN A 287 21.94 19.11 20.26
C ASN A 287 20.80 18.38 20.98
N GLU A 288 20.05 17.53 20.29
CA GLU A 288 18.96 16.74 20.87
C GLU A 288 19.47 15.81 21.97
N HIS A 289 20.54 15.05 21.71
CA HIS A 289 21.10 14.10 22.67
C HIS A 289 21.71 14.80 23.89
N VAL A 290 22.41 15.92 23.68
CA VAL A 290 22.89 16.74 24.81
C VAL A 290 21.71 17.28 25.60
N ASN A 291 20.67 17.79 24.93
CA ASN A 291 19.53 18.38 25.60
C ASN A 291 18.64 17.35 26.33
N ALA A 292 18.70 16.08 25.96
CA ALA A 292 17.99 15.00 26.62
C ALA A 292 18.66 14.53 27.92
N SER A 293 19.93 14.86 28.16
CA SER A 293 20.70 14.42 29.34
C SER A 293 21.14 15.59 30.22
N THR A 294 20.78 15.54 31.50
CA THR A 294 21.20 16.53 32.51
C THR A 294 22.72 16.57 32.66
N ASP A 295 23.37 15.42 32.63
CA ASP A 295 24.82 15.30 32.78
C ASP A 295 25.53 15.83 31.53
N LEU A 296 25.05 15.49 30.33
CA LEU A 296 25.63 16.00 29.09
C LEU A 296 25.48 17.51 28.98
N LYS A 297 24.36 18.11 29.43
CA LYS A 297 24.21 19.58 29.48
C LYS A 297 25.28 20.25 30.34
N LEU A 298 25.62 19.65 31.48
CA LEU A 298 26.61 20.19 32.41
C LEU A 298 28.04 20.01 31.90
N LEU A 299 28.31 18.92 31.17
CA LEU A 299 29.64 18.55 30.71
C LEU A 299 29.99 19.05 29.30
N MET A 300 29.00 19.23 28.42
CA MET A 300 29.23 19.58 27.01
C MET A 300 29.35 21.08 26.80
N THR A 301 30.58 21.53 26.54
CA THR A 301 30.84 22.90 26.03
C THR A 301 30.53 23.00 24.53
N GLU A 302 30.32 24.23 24.03
CA GLU A 302 30.14 24.48 22.60
C GLU A 302 31.34 24.03 21.76
N GLU A 303 32.56 24.15 22.30
CA GLU A 303 33.77 23.65 21.64
C GLU A 303 33.79 22.12 21.54
N MET A 304 33.32 21.41 22.57
CA MET A 304 33.20 19.95 22.54
C MET A 304 32.10 19.50 21.56
N LYS A 305 30.96 20.20 21.49
CA LYS A 305 29.93 19.94 20.48
C LYS A 305 30.47 20.17 19.08
N LYS A 306 31.24 21.24 18.86
CA LYS A 306 31.90 21.54 17.59
C LYS A 306 32.88 20.42 17.20
N LYS A 307 33.67 19.92 18.14
CA LYS A 307 34.58 18.78 17.91
C LYS A 307 33.85 17.47 17.61
N LEU A 308 32.71 17.20 18.24
CA LEU A 308 31.88 16.04 17.92
C LEU A 308 31.27 16.12 16.52
N ARG A 309 30.92 17.33 16.07
CA ARG A 309 30.47 17.56 14.69
C ARG A 309 31.60 17.24 13.70
N VAL A 310 32.80 17.80 13.93
CA VAL A 310 33.99 17.53 13.10
C VAL A 310 34.41 16.05 13.11
N LYS A 311 34.32 15.36 14.25
CA LYS A 311 34.59 13.91 14.34
C LYS A 311 33.47 13.03 13.81
N GLY A 312 32.29 13.58 13.57
CA GLY A 312 31.23 12.90 12.82
C GLY A 312 31.42 13.04 11.31
N ASP A 313 32.41 13.82 10.86
CA ASP A 313 32.67 14.17 9.46
C ASP A 313 33.68 13.24 8.75
N GLY A 314 34.17 12.16 9.40
CA GLY A 314 35.14 11.26 8.78
C GLY A 314 36.62 11.67 8.92
N MET A 315 36.95 12.62 9.81
CA MET A 315 38.33 13.11 10.05
C MET A 315 38.91 12.73 11.42
#